data_AF-A0A674C064-F1
#
_entry.id   AF-A0A674C064-F1
#
_cell.length_a   1.000
_cell.length_b   1.000
_cell.length_c   1.000
_cell.angle_alpha   90.00
_cell.angle_beta   90.00
_cell.angle_gamma   90.00
#
_symmetry.space_group_name_H-M   'P 1'
#
loop_
_entity.id
_entity.type
_entity.pdbx_description
1 polymer ?
#
loop_
_entity_poly.entity_id
_entity_poly.type
_entity_poly.pdbx_seq_one_letter_code
_entity_poly.pdbx_strand_id
1 'polypeptide(L)'
;MDSTNYIAKLLEYAQRQRQISDIKFEEVGTDGPDHLKTFTLRVVIKGHAYPNGVGKTKKEAKQNAAKHALIGIMETTEQKDASVSCPPSPAPSPAPPVRAVISQPKYVSWLNEHSQKNKLSLKALEGARVGPNNTSQCCRYVVGEKEYPEGFGNTKKEAKEEAAMQVYLELCGGKNQTVS
;
A
#
# COMPACT_ATOMS: atom_id res chain seq x y z
N MET A 1 31.93 18.31 -9.56
CA MET A 1 30.53 18.20 -9.09
C MET A 1 30.42 16.91 -8.34
N ASP A 2 30.32 17.02 -7.03
CA ASP A 2 30.48 15.93 -6.07
C ASP A 2 29.27 15.02 -6.23
N SER A 3 29.47 13.89 -6.90
CA SER A 3 28.44 12.87 -7.11
C SER A 3 28.14 12.24 -5.74
N THR A 4 27.33 12.94 -4.94
CA THR A 4 27.10 12.65 -3.52
C THR A 4 26.43 11.28 -3.44
N ASN A 5 27.19 10.28 -3.01
CA ASN A 5 26.71 8.91 -2.89
C ASN A 5 25.85 8.75 -1.62
N TYR A 6 24.57 9.06 -1.75
CA TYR A 6 23.56 8.91 -0.70
C TYR A 6 23.44 7.47 -0.20
N ILE A 7 23.75 6.46 -1.04
CA ILE A 7 23.74 5.06 -0.62
C ILE A 7 24.86 4.82 0.39
N ALA A 8 26.07 5.29 0.09
CA ALA A 8 27.21 5.19 1.00
C ALA A 8 26.94 5.93 2.32
N LYS A 9 26.39 7.15 2.26
CA LYS A 9 26.02 7.93 3.46
C LYS A 9 24.96 7.21 4.31
N LEU A 10 23.96 6.59 3.69
CA LEU A 10 22.91 5.85 4.38
C LEU A 10 23.50 4.62 5.10
N LEU A 11 24.36 3.87 4.40
CA LEU A 11 25.02 2.69 4.95
C LEU A 11 25.98 3.07 6.09
N GLU A 12 26.75 4.14 5.96
CA GLU A 12 27.64 4.63 7.01
C GLU A 12 26.84 5.03 8.26
N TYR A 13 25.72 5.75 8.08
CA TYR A 13 24.83 6.09 9.18
C TYR A 13 24.32 4.83 9.90
N ALA A 14 23.78 3.87 9.16
CA ALA A 14 23.26 2.64 9.76
C ALA A 14 24.36 1.75 10.37
N GLN A 15 25.58 1.76 9.82
CA GLN A 15 26.72 1.07 10.39
C GLN A 15 27.07 1.66 11.77
N ARG A 16 27.11 2.99 11.89
CA ARG A 16 27.32 3.66 13.19
C ARG A 16 26.22 3.34 14.19
N GLN A 17 24.98 3.21 13.73
CA GLN A 17 23.82 2.83 14.55
C GLN A 17 23.70 1.32 14.82
N ARG A 18 24.60 0.47 14.27
CA ARG A 18 24.49 -1.01 14.28
C ARG A 18 23.19 -1.55 13.66
N GLN A 19 22.63 -0.85 12.69
CA GLN A 19 21.38 -1.19 11.99
C GLN A 19 21.61 -1.56 10.52
N ILE A 20 22.86 -1.87 10.14
CA ILE A 20 23.18 -2.17 8.73
C ILE A 20 22.40 -3.38 8.22
N SER A 21 22.16 -4.39 9.07
CA SER A 21 21.39 -5.60 8.76
C SER A 21 19.90 -5.32 8.54
N ASP A 22 19.41 -4.19 9.03
CA ASP A 22 18.01 -3.78 8.91
C ASP A 22 17.72 -2.99 7.63
N ILE A 23 18.75 -2.53 6.90
CA ILE A 23 18.59 -1.84 5.61
C ILE A 23 18.33 -2.86 4.50
N LYS A 24 17.23 -2.67 3.78
CA LYS A 24 16.91 -3.39 2.55
C LYS A 24 16.56 -2.42 1.44
N PHE A 25 17.09 -2.67 0.25
CA PHE A 25 16.68 -1.98 -0.97
C PHE A 25 15.72 -2.87 -1.74
N GLU A 26 14.53 -2.37 -2.04
CA GLU A 26 13.53 -3.08 -2.83
C GLU A 26 13.28 -2.34 -4.14
N GLU A 27 13.26 -3.08 -5.25
CA GLU A 27 12.81 -2.57 -6.55
C GLU A 27 11.29 -2.63 -6.57
N VAL A 28 10.67 -1.45 -6.68
CA VAL A 28 9.21 -1.29 -6.65
C VAL A 28 8.64 -1.49 -8.05
N GLY A 29 9.36 -1.02 -9.08
CA GLY A 29 8.92 -1.19 -10.45
C GLY A 29 9.84 -0.54 -11.46
N THR A 30 9.61 -0.89 -12.72
CA THR A 30 10.24 -0.26 -13.88
C THR A 30 9.14 0.06 -14.87
N ASP A 31 9.01 1.32 -15.25
CA ASP A 31 7.96 1.84 -16.13
C ASP A 31 8.56 2.60 -17.33
N GLY A 32 7.79 2.77 -18.40
CA GLY A 32 8.18 3.56 -19.57
C GLY A 32 8.83 2.75 -20.70
N PRO A 33 8.80 3.28 -21.93
CA PRO A 33 9.37 2.63 -23.11
C PRO A 33 10.90 2.58 -23.02
N ASP A 34 11.57 1.74 -23.81
CA ASP A 34 13.02 1.47 -23.67
C ASP A 34 13.91 2.73 -23.73
N HIS A 35 13.43 3.81 -24.36
CA HIS A 35 14.09 5.12 -24.45
C HIS A 35 13.73 6.10 -23.31
N LEU A 36 12.68 5.84 -22.52
CA LEU A 36 12.22 6.65 -21.38
C LEU A 36 11.95 5.78 -20.13
N LYS A 37 12.79 4.75 -19.95
CA LYS A 37 12.63 3.81 -18.86
C LYS A 37 12.93 4.48 -17.53
N THR A 38 11.99 4.35 -16.61
CA THR A 38 12.01 4.90 -15.27
C THR A 38 12.00 3.75 -14.28
N PHE A 39 13.01 3.73 -13.41
CA PHE A 39 13.16 2.75 -12.35
C PHE A 39 12.69 3.38 -11.05
N THR A 40 11.96 2.61 -10.26
CA THR A 40 11.47 3.00 -8.94
C THR A 40 12.01 2.03 -7.92
N LEU A 41 12.76 2.53 -6.95
CA LEU A 41 13.32 1.76 -5.84
C LEU A 41 12.87 2.37 -4.52
N ARG A 42 12.83 1.58 -3.45
CA ARG A 42 12.60 2.05 -2.09
C ARG A 42 13.62 1.47 -1.13
N VAL A 43 13.79 2.14 0.00
CA VAL A 43 14.60 1.64 1.12
C VAL A 43 13.67 1.30 2.27
N VAL A 44 13.90 0.15 2.87
CA VAL A 44 13.23 -0.29 4.10
C VAL A 44 14.29 -0.41 5.19
N ILE A 45 14.05 0.19 6.35
CA ILE A 45 14.96 0.11 7.50
C ILE A 45 14.13 -0.32 8.70
N LYS A 46 14.50 -1.43 9.35
CA LYS A 46 13.79 -1.99 10.51
C LYS A 46 12.30 -2.25 10.24
N GLY A 47 11.98 -2.63 8.99
CA GLY A 47 10.59 -2.82 8.55
C GLY A 47 9.82 -1.53 8.24
N HIS A 48 10.43 -0.35 8.43
CA HIS A 48 9.85 0.92 8.00
C HIS A 48 10.25 1.26 6.56
N ALA A 49 9.27 1.38 5.68
CA ALA A 49 9.49 1.72 4.28
C ALA A 49 9.55 3.24 4.09
N TYR A 50 10.66 3.73 3.54
CA TYR A 50 10.89 5.14 3.25
C TYR A 50 10.38 5.50 1.85
N PRO A 51 10.23 6.81 1.57
CA PRO A 51 9.73 7.27 0.28
C PRO A 51 10.54 6.71 -0.90
N ASN A 52 9.83 6.27 -1.93
CA ASN A 52 10.41 5.77 -3.17
C ASN A 52 11.34 6.79 -3.86
N GLY A 53 12.42 6.29 -4.42
CA GLY A 53 13.32 6.99 -5.30
C GLY A 53 13.09 6.58 -6.74
N VAL A 54 12.81 7.57 -7.57
CA VAL A 54 12.57 7.41 -9.00
C VAL A 54 13.80 7.88 -9.77
N GLY A 55 14.15 7.21 -10.86
CA GLY A 55 15.25 7.66 -11.72
C GLY A 55 15.26 6.97 -13.07
N LYS A 56 15.98 7.54 -14.02
CA LYS A 56 16.11 7.01 -15.40
C LYS A 56 16.95 5.74 -15.48
N THR A 57 17.67 5.43 -14.41
CA THR A 57 18.47 4.21 -14.26
C THR A 57 18.26 3.61 -12.87
N LYS A 58 18.48 2.29 -12.73
CA LYS A 58 18.44 1.62 -11.41
C LYS A 58 19.35 2.30 -10.38
N LYS A 59 20.51 2.80 -10.82
CA LYS A 59 21.47 3.48 -9.96
C LYS A 59 20.93 4.82 -9.45
N GLU A 60 20.32 5.61 -10.33
CA GLU A 60 19.71 6.89 -10.00
C GLU A 60 18.51 6.71 -9.06
N ALA A 61 17.63 5.76 -9.37
CA ALA A 61 16.50 5.40 -8.52
C ALA A 61 16.95 4.94 -7.12
N LYS A 62 17.99 4.10 -7.04
CA LYS A 62 18.59 3.67 -5.77
C LYS A 62 19.17 4.84 -4.97
N GLN A 63 19.84 5.77 -5.64
CA GLN A 63 20.39 6.98 -5.03
C GLN A 63 19.29 7.88 -4.46
N ASN A 64 18.22 8.11 -5.22
CA ASN A 64 17.08 8.91 -4.77
C ASN A 64 16.39 8.25 -3.58
N ALA A 65 16.25 6.92 -3.59
CA ALA A 65 15.64 6.18 -2.49
C ALA A 65 16.50 6.30 -1.22
N ALA A 66 17.82 6.18 -1.34
CA ALA A 66 18.75 6.36 -0.22
C ALA A 66 18.74 7.80 0.32
N LYS A 67 18.58 8.81 -0.55
CA LYS A 67 18.45 10.20 -0.16
C LYS A 67 17.20 10.44 0.68
N HIS A 68 16.05 9.96 0.22
CA HIS A 68 14.79 10.07 0.96
C HIS A 68 14.83 9.34 2.30
N ALA A 69 15.46 8.17 2.34
CA ALA A 69 15.67 7.43 3.58
C ALA A 69 16.54 8.21 4.58
N LEU A 70 17.68 8.75 4.13
CA LEU A 70 18.54 9.59 4.97
C LEU A 70 17.81 10.81 5.54
N ILE A 71 17.04 11.51 4.69
CA ILE A 71 16.25 12.67 5.10
C ILE A 71 15.23 12.26 6.16
N GLY A 72 14.46 11.19 5.92
CA GLY A 72 13.49 10.69 6.89
C GLY A 72 14.13 10.27 8.22
N ILE A 73 15.30 9.64 8.20
CA ILE A 73 16.04 9.27 9.41
C ILE A 73 16.52 10.51 10.18
N MET A 74 16.98 11.55 9.47
CA MET A 74 17.40 12.80 10.09
C MET A 74 16.21 13.56 10.70
N GLU A 75 15.06 13.58 10.03
CA GLU A 75 13.83 14.25 10.50
C GLU A 75 13.12 13.47 11.62
N THR A 76 13.25 12.14 11.68
CA THR A 76 12.60 11.29 12.71
C THR A 76 13.28 11.35 14.10
N THR A 77 14.25 12.25 14.29
CA THR A 77 14.83 12.51 15.64
C THR A 77 13.84 13.25 16.54
N GLU A 78 12.76 13.82 16.01
CA GLU A 78 11.63 14.30 16.81
C GLU A 78 10.38 13.45 16.50
N GLN A 79 9.71 13.05 17.57
CA GLN A 79 8.64 12.06 17.60
C GLN A 79 7.48 12.37 16.63
N LYS A 80 6.90 11.33 16.01
CA LYS A 80 5.50 10.86 16.21
C LYS A 80 4.92 10.22 14.94
N ASP A 81 4.34 9.04 15.13
CA ASP A 81 3.27 8.47 14.32
C ASP A 81 2.19 9.54 14.04
N ALA A 82 2.06 9.99 12.78
CA ALA A 82 0.80 10.42 12.15
C ALA A 82 1.06 11.19 10.84
N SER A 83 0.29 10.82 9.82
CA SER A 83 -0.42 11.72 8.89
C SER A 83 0.32 12.82 8.13
N VAL A 84 0.06 12.90 6.82
CA VAL A 84 -0.46 14.07 6.06
C VAL A 84 -0.20 13.75 4.59
N SER A 85 -1.22 13.33 3.84
CA SER A 85 -2.33 14.10 3.25
C SER A 85 -2.01 14.58 1.84
N CYS A 86 -2.95 14.21 0.98
CA CYS A 86 -3.15 14.59 -0.40
C CYS A 86 -3.40 16.11 -0.55
N PRO A 87 -3.11 16.71 -1.72
CA PRO A 87 -3.83 17.88 -2.17
C PRO A 87 -5.17 17.48 -2.86
N PRO A 88 -6.25 18.27 -2.71
CA PRO A 88 -7.50 18.09 -3.45
C PRO A 88 -7.50 18.94 -4.74
N SER A 89 -7.98 18.39 -5.86
CA SER A 89 -8.68 19.17 -6.92
C SER A 89 -9.32 18.28 -8.00
N PRO A 90 -10.35 18.81 -8.71
CA PRO A 90 -11.50 18.04 -9.20
C PRO A 90 -11.40 17.56 -10.67
N ALA A 91 -12.24 16.55 -10.97
CA ALA A 91 -12.36 15.70 -12.18
C ALA A 91 -12.78 16.44 -13.49
N PRO A 92 -12.99 15.80 -14.70
CA PRO A 92 -13.11 14.35 -15.00
C PRO A 92 -12.60 13.77 -16.38
N SER A 93 -12.34 12.44 -16.37
CA SER A 93 -12.52 11.40 -17.45
C SER A 93 -11.47 11.19 -18.58
N PRO A 94 -11.44 10.01 -19.27
CA PRO A 94 -11.43 8.62 -18.77
C PRO A 94 -10.41 7.70 -19.52
N ALA A 95 -9.62 6.88 -18.82
CA ALA A 95 -8.88 5.76 -19.43
C ALA A 95 -8.65 4.64 -18.39
N PRO A 96 -8.59 3.37 -18.81
CA PRO A 96 -8.96 2.22 -17.97
C PRO A 96 -7.96 1.98 -16.82
N PRO A 97 -8.41 1.51 -15.65
CA PRO A 97 -7.55 1.29 -14.52
C PRO A 97 -6.70 0.04 -14.77
N VAL A 98 -5.42 0.23 -15.08
CA VAL A 98 -4.41 -0.81 -14.91
C VAL A 98 -4.27 -1.04 -13.40
N ARG A 99 -5.10 -1.96 -12.90
CA ARG A 99 -5.01 -2.54 -11.56
C ARG A 99 -3.71 -3.33 -11.47
N ALA A 100 -2.60 -2.63 -11.25
CA ALA A 100 -1.32 -3.24 -10.95
C ALA A 100 -1.13 -3.31 -9.43
N VAL A 101 -1.64 -4.42 -8.88
CA VAL A 101 -1.05 -5.20 -7.79
C VAL A 101 -0.69 -4.39 -6.53
N ILE A 102 -1.73 -4.01 -5.80
CA ILE A 102 -1.63 -3.99 -4.34
C ILE A 102 -1.51 -5.46 -3.93
N SER A 103 -0.32 -5.88 -3.50
CA SER A 103 -0.18 -7.15 -2.78
C SER A 103 -0.94 -7.02 -1.47
N GLN A 104 -2.21 -7.41 -1.52
CA GLN A 104 -3.15 -7.50 -0.41
C GLN A 104 -2.64 -8.51 0.63
N PRO A 105 -2.48 -8.07 1.88
CA PRO A 105 -3.24 -8.72 2.95
C PRO A 105 -3.85 -7.76 3.99
N LYS A 106 -3.74 -6.43 3.85
CA LYS A 106 -4.06 -5.53 4.97
C LYS A 106 -5.52 -5.61 5.44
N TYR A 107 -6.50 -5.54 4.54
CA TYR A 107 -7.93 -5.53 4.93
C TYR A 107 -8.50 -6.92 5.24
N VAL A 108 -8.18 -7.92 4.41
CA VAL A 108 -8.63 -9.30 4.65
C VAL A 108 -8.03 -9.86 5.95
N SER A 109 -6.74 -9.59 6.21
CA SER A 109 -6.10 -9.98 7.47
C SER A 109 -6.68 -9.23 8.66
N TRP A 110 -7.00 -7.95 8.48
CA TRP A 110 -7.68 -7.17 9.52
C TRP A 110 -9.08 -7.70 9.83
N LEU A 111 -9.87 -8.09 8.83
CA LEU A 111 -11.20 -8.70 9.05
C LEU A 111 -11.09 -9.96 9.92
N ASN A 112 -10.12 -10.82 9.61
CA ASN A 112 -9.88 -12.05 10.34
C ASN A 112 -9.40 -11.80 11.78
N GLU A 113 -8.52 -10.81 11.99
CA GLU A 113 -8.11 -10.40 13.34
C GLU A 113 -9.26 -9.77 14.13
N HIS A 114 -10.03 -8.88 13.48
CA HIS A 114 -11.17 -8.21 14.07
C HIS A 114 -12.25 -9.20 14.50
N SER A 115 -12.54 -10.22 13.68
CA SER A 115 -13.54 -11.24 14.02
C SER A 115 -13.10 -12.10 15.21
N GLN A 116 -11.83 -12.52 15.26
CA GLN A 116 -11.29 -13.30 16.37
C GLN A 116 -11.29 -12.50 17.68
N LYS A 117 -10.84 -11.23 17.62
CA LYS A 117 -10.77 -10.33 18.77
C LYS A 117 -12.14 -9.97 19.35
N ASN A 118 -13.13 -9.77 18.49
CA ASN A 118 -14.49 -9.41 18.90
C ASN A 118 -15.42 -10.63 19.06
N LYS A 119 -14.88 -11.86 18.90
CA LYS A 119 -15.65 -13.11 18.89
C LYS A 119 -16.86 -13.09 17.95
N LEU A 120 -16.71 -12.42 16.80
CA LEU A 120 -17.75 -12.31 15.77
C LEU A 120 -17.60 -13.46 14.77
N SER A 121 -18.73 -13.98 14.28
CA SER A 121 -18.75 -14.95 13.19
C SER A 121 -18.41 -14.27 11.86
N LEU A 122 -17.23 -14.55 11.32
CA LEU A 122 -16.81 -14.06 10.01
C LEU A 122 -17.08 -15.12 8.93
N LYS A 123 -17.89 -14.77 7.92
CA LYS A 123 -18.15 -15.62 6.75
C LYS A 123 -17.87 -14.84 5.47
N ALA A 124 -17.14 -15.46 4.54
CA ALA A 124 -16.95 -14.96 3.19
C ALA A 124 -17.85 -15.74 2.24
N LEU A 125 -18.73 -15.04 1.51
CA LEU A 125 -19.58 -15.60 0.48
C LEU A 125 -19.01 -15.21 -0.88
N GLU A 126 -18.45 -16.17 -1.62
CA GLU A 126 -17.89 -15.95 -2.96
C GLU A 126 -18.94 -16.33 -4.02
N GLY A 127 -19.10 -15.50 -5.04
CA GLY A 127 -19.97 -15.74 -6.18
C GLY A 127 -19.29 -15.40 -7.50
N ALA A 128 -19.84 -15.94 -8.58
CA ALA A 128 -19.44 -15.59 -9.94
C ALA A 128 -20.68 -15.14 -10.70
N ARG A 129 -20.66 -13.92 -11.25
CA ARG A 129 -21.71 -13.41 -12.13
C ARG A 129 -21.20 -13.51 -13.56
N VAL A 130 -21.79 -14.44 -14.32
CA VAL A 130 -21.50 -14.60 -15.75
C VAL A 130 -22.22 -13.50 -16.51
N GLY A 131 -21.45 -12.58 -17.09
CA GLY A 131 -21.95 -11.57 -18.02
C GLY A 131 -21.76 -12.01 -19.48
N PRO A 132 -22.43 -11.34 -20.44
CA PRO A 132 -22.38 -11.70 -21.84
C PRO A 132 -20.97 -11.62 -22.48
N ASN A 133 -20.07 -10.79 -21.94
CA ASN A 133 -18.72 -10.57 -22.49
C ASN A 133 -17.57 -10.87 -21.51
N ASN A 134 -17.84 -11.01 -20.21
CA ASN A 134 -16.81 -11.33 -19.21
C ASN A 134 -17.43 -11.96 -17.96
N THR A 135 -16.67 -12.78 -17.24
CA THR A 135 -17.08 -13.36 -15.94
C THR A 135 -16.56 -12.48 -14.83
N SER A 136 -17.46 -11.83 -14.09
CA SER A 136 -17.10 -11.02 -12.92
C SER A 136 -17.24 -11.86 -11.66
N GLN A 137 -16.24 -11.78 -10.79
CA GLN A 137 -16.30 -12.40 -9.47
C GLN A 137 -16.91 -11.40 -8.49
N CYS A 138 -17.82 -11.86 -7.64
CA CYS A 138 -18.35 -11.09 -6.53
C CYS A 138 -18.01 -11.78 -5.22
N CYS A 139 -17.80 -11.01 -4.16
CA CYS A 139 -17.58 -11.53 -2.82
C CYS A 139 -18.32 -10.66 -1.80
N ARG A 140 -18.86 -11.26 -0.76
CA ARG A 140 -19.48 -10.57 0.37
C ARG A 140 -18.93 -11.09 1.67
N TYR A 141 -18.84 -10.24 2.68
CA TYR A 141 -18.56 -10.66 4.04
C TYR A 141 -19.79 -10.48 4.95
N VAL A 142 -19.94 -11.43 5.86
CA VAL A 142 -20.88 -11.36 6.97
C VAL A 142 -20.04 -11.36 8.24
N VAL A 143 -20.19 -10.33 9.07
CA VAL A 143 -19.46 -10.20 10.35
C VAL A 143 -20.48 -10.13 11.48
N GLY A 144 -20.50 -11.16 12.33
CA GLY A 144 -21.55 -11.34 13.32
C GLY A 144 -22.88 -11.65 12.62
N GLU A 145 -23.86 -10.78 12.81
CA GLU A 145 -25.19 -10.83 12.18
C GLU A 145 -25.36 -9.79 11.05
N LYS A 146 -24.33 -8.96 10.83
CA LYS A 146 -24.37 -7.90 9.81
C LYS A 146 -23.77 -8.40 8.50
N GLU A 147 -24.57 -8.34 7.44
CA GLU A 147 -24.13 -8.56 6.06
C GLU A 147 -23.67 -7.24 5.44
N TYR A 148 -22.50 -7.24 4.82
CA TYR A 148 -21.88 -6.05 4.23
C TYR A 148 -22.03 -6.04 2.70
N PRO A 149 -21.88 -4.90 2.01
CA PRO A 149 -22.05 -4.87 0.56
C PRO A 149 -21.06 -5.78 -0.19
N GLU A 150 -21.48 -6.26 -1.35
CA GLU A 150 -20.70 -7.16 -2.20
C GLU A 150 -19.60 -6.36 -2.93
N GLY A 151 -18.35 -6.84 -2.83
CA GLY A 151 -17.24 -6.39 -3.64
C GLY A 151 -17.21 -7.11 -4.99
N PHE A 152 -16.93 -6.37 -6.06
CA PHE A 152 -16.84 -6.90 -7.42
C PHE A 152 -15.41 -6.81 -7.94
N GLY A 153 -14.97 -7.84 -8.66
CA GLY A 153 -13.65 -7.88 -9.26
C GLY A 153 -13.58 -8.76 -10.50
N ASN A 154 -12.54 -8.55 -11.30
CA ASN A 154 -12.24 -9.42 -12.43
C ASN A 154 -11.64 -10.76 -11.96
N THR A 155 -11.13 -10.82 -10.72
CA THR A 155 -10.60 -12.03 -10.08
C THR A 155 -11.19 -12.25 -8.69
N LYS A 156 -11.15 -13.49 -8.17
CA LYS A 156 -11.63 -13.82 -6.82
C LYS A 156 -10.90 -13.04 -5.73
N LYS A 157 -9.62 -12.77 -5.96
CA LYS A 157 -8.78 -11.98 -5.05
C LYS A 157 -9.22 -10.53 -4.98
N GLU A 158 -9.46 -9.89 -6.13
CA GLU A 158 -9.95 -8.51 -6.18
C GLU A 158 -11.34 -8.38 -5.57
N ALA A 159 -12.24 -9.32 -5.83
CA ALA A 159 -13.57 -9.33 -5.23
C ALA A 159 -13.49 -9.41 -3.70
N LYS A 160 -12.61 -10.27 -3.15
CA LYS A 160 -12.38 -10.39 -1.70
C LYS A 160 -11.83 -9.12 -1.08
N GLU A 161 -10.87 -8.44 -1.71
CA GLU A 161 -10.36 -7.19 -1.16
C GLU A 161 -11.38 -6.08 -1.20
N GLU A 162 -12.09 -5.90 -2.30
CA GLU A 162 -13.15 -4.90 -2.40
C GLU A 162 -14.19 -5.14 -1.30
N ALA A 163 -14.60 -6.39 -1.11
CA ALA A 163 -15.54 -6.74 -0.06
C ALA A 163 -14.97 -6.50 1.36
N ALA A 164 -13.70 -6.81 1.60
CA ALA A 164 -13.04 -6.59 2.89
C ALA A 164 -12.83 -5.10 3.18
N MET A 165 -12.55 -4.29 2.15
CA MET A 165 -12.41 -2.85 2.26
C MET A 165 -13.73 -2.20 2.66
N GLN A 166 -14.84 -2.61 2.04
CA GLN A 166 -16.19 -2.11 2.38
C GLN A 166 -16.52 -2.34 3.86
N VAL A 167 -16.26 -3.56 4.36
CA VAL A 167 -16.47 -3.92 5.76
C VAL A 167 -15.57 -3.10 6.69
N TYR A 168 -14.30 -2.93 6.33
CA TYR A 168 -13.35 -2.12 7.10
C TYR A 168 -13.80 -0.66 7.17
N LEU A 169 -14.21 -0.08 6.04
CA LEU A 169 -14.70 1.30 5.98
C LEU A 169 -15.94 1.49 6.85
N GLU A 170 -16.86 0.53 6.87
CA GLU A 170 -18.06 0.63 7.69
C GLU A 170 -17.79 0.42 9.18
N LEU A 171 -16.92 -0.53 9.55
CA LEU A 171 -16.55 -0.78 10.94
C LEU A 171 -15.58 0.26 11.52
N CYS A 172 -14.66 0.79 10.72
CA CYS A 172 -13.61 1.71 11.16
C CYS A 172 -13.94 3.17 10.87
N GLY A 173 -14.69 3.47 9.80
CA GLY A 173 -15.19 4.80 9.45
C GLY A 173 -16.41 5.22 10.27
N GLY A 174 -17.06 4.29 10.98
CA GLY A 174 -18.17 4.53 11.88
C GLY A 174 -17.78 5.09 13.24
N LYS A 175 -17.18 6.28 13.28
CA LYS A 175 -17.26 7.17 14.45
C LYS A 175 -17.67 8.54 13.94
N ASN A 176 -18.97 8.76 13.69
CA ASN A 176 -19.67 10.05 13.69
C ASN A 176 -21.12 9.91 13.17
N GLN A 177 -21.97 9.14 13.86
CA GLN A 177 -23.37 9.56 14.01
C GLN A 177 -24.03 8.85 15.20
N THR A 178 -23.81 9.42 16.38
CA THR A 178 -24.81 9.46 17.44
C THR A 178 -25.12 10.93 17.65
N VAL A 179 -26.34 11.24 18.09
CA VAL A 179 -27.04 12.53 18.21
C VAL A 179 -27.81 12.93 16.93
N SER A 180 -29.12 13.10 16.93
CA SER A 180 -30.21 12.96 17.91
C SER A 180 -31.47 12.51 17.17
#